data_AF-A0A3M9MDF9-F1
#
_entry.id   AF-A0A3M9MDF9-F1
#
_cell.length_a   1.000
_cell.length_b   1.000
_cell.length_c   1.000
_cell.angle_alpha   90.00
_cell.angle_beta   90.00
_cell.angle_gamma   90.00
#
_symmetry.space_group_name_H-M   'P 1'
#
loop_
_entity.id
_entity.type
_entity.pdbx_description
1 polymer ?
#
loop_
_entity_poly.entity_id
_entity_poly.type
_entity_poly.pdbx_seq_one_letter_code
_entity_poly.pdbx_strand_id
1 'polypeptide(L)'
;MNAAQSDLQQLRIKLILFKSKVRSAVYGGTPDEEFFSSSGPVSQWFRTIGAVRYSHLAEYSAMAKIFKELQTTAAHLIGLYRSGKIEEAHEGLQNIDKLSEQLTRLISALEVRLV
;
A
#
# COMPACT_ATOMS: atom_id res chain seq x y z
N MET A 1 4.94 19.19 -15.21
CA MET A 1 4.96 18.13 -14.17
C MET A 1 6.41 17.71 -13.99
N ASN A 2 6.99 17.85 -12.79
CA ASN A 2 8.36 17.40 -12.55
C ASN A 2 8.40 15.86 -12.35
N ALA A 3 9.57 15.24 -12.50
CA ALA A 3 9.70 13.78 -12.39
C ALA A 3 9.28 13.23 -11.01
N ALA A 4 9.48 13.99 -9.93
CA ALA A 4 9.07 13.59 -8.59
C ALA A 4 7.54 13.52 -8.44
N GLN A 5 6.83 14.53 -8.93
CA GLN A 5 5.35 14.55 -8.97
C GLN A 5 4.82 13.34 -9.73
N SER A 6 5.35 13.04 -10.92
CA SER A 6 4.90 11.88 -11.70
C SER A 6 5.07 10.55 -10.96
N ASP A 7 6.23 10.34 -10.32
CA ASP A 7 6.50 9.13 -9.56
C ASP A 7 5.57 8.95 -8.36
N LEU A 8 5.29 10.05 -7.63
CA LEU A 8 4.39 10.03 -6.47
C LEU A 8 2.93 9.85 -6.89
N GLN A 9 2.51 10.41 -8.03
CA GLN A 9 1.19 10.14 -8.61
C GLN A 9 1.04 8.67 -9.01
N GLN A 10 2.05 8.07 -9.65
CA GLN A 10 2.02 6.64 -9.98
C GLN A 10 1.92 5.76 -8.73
N LEU A 11 2.63 6.13 -7.65
CA LEU A 11 2.52 5.42 -6.38
C LEU A 11 1.09 5.46 -5.82
N ARG A 12 0.43 6.63 -5.84
CA ARG A 12 -0.96 6.76 -5.37
C ARG A 12 -1.92 5.87 -6.16
N ILE A 13 -1.78 5.83 -7.49
CA ILE A 13 -2.59 4.95 -8.34
C ILE A 13 -2.39 3.48 -7.94
N LYS A 14 -1.14 3.05 -7.75
CA LYS A 14 -0.82 1.68 -7.32
C LYS A 14 -1.42 1.35 -5.95
N LEU A 15 -1.47 2.31 -5.01
CA LEU A 15 -2.09 2.13 -3.70
C LEU A 15 -3.62 2.06 -3.75
N ILE A 16 -4.26 2.83 -4.63
CA ILE A 16 -5.71 2.72 -4.88
C ILE A 16 -6.02 1.31 -5.41
N LEU A 17 -5.23 0.83 -6.37
CA LEU A 17 -5.39 -0.52 -6.91
C LEU A 17 -5.13 -1.60 -5.86
N PHE A 18 -4.12 -1.40 -4.99
CA PHE A 18 -3.85 -2.29 -3.86
C PHE A 18 -5.08 -2.44 -2.96
N LYS A 19 -5.66 -1.32 -2.50
CA LYS A 19 -6.88 -1.35 -1.67
C LYS A 19 -8.03 -2.07 -2.37
N SER A 20 -8.26 -1.76 -3.64
CA SER A 20 -9.32 -2.38 -4.44
C SER A 20 -9.15 -3.90 -4.51
N LYS A 21 -7.93 -4.39 -4.75
CA LYS A 21 -7.62 -5.82 -4.78
C LYS A 21 -7.78 -6.49 -3.42
N VAL A 22 -7.36 -5.86 -2.32
CA VAL A 22 -7.58 -6.41 -0.97
C VAL A 22 -9.06 -6.55 -0.69
N ARG A 23 -9.84 -5.51 -0.99
CA ARG A 23 -11.29 -5.53 -0.82
C ARG A 23 -11.92 -6.64 -1.66
N SER A 24 -11.56 -6.74 -2.95
CA SER A 24 -12.05 -7.82 -3.82
C SER A 24 -11.76 -9.20 -3.25
N ALA A 25 -10.53 -9.45 -2.76
CA ALA A 25 -10.14 -10.72 -2.14
C ALA A 25 -10.98 -11.05 -0.90
N VAL A 26 -11.25 -10.06 -0.04
CA VAL A 26 -12.02 -10.20 1.20
C VAL A 26 -13.54 -10.26 0.95
N TYR A 27 -14.00 -10.02 -0.27
CA TYR A 27 -15.39 -10.23 -0.70
C TYR A 27 -15.57 -11.46 -1.61
N GLY A 28 -14.56 -12.35 -1.69
CA GLY A 28 -14.67 -13.61 -2.43
C GLY A 28 -14.08 -13.61 -3.84
N GLY A 29 -13.44 -12.53 -4.25
CA GLY A 29 -12.60 -12.51 -5.45
C GLY A 29 -11.32 -13.33 -5.27
N THR A 30 -10.75 -13.79 -6.38
CA THR A 30 -9.45 -14.48 -6.37
C THR A 30 -8.34 -13.50 -5.97
N PRO A 31 -7.60 -13.75 -4.88
CA PRO A 31 -6.51 -12.87 -4.48
C PRO A 31 -5.37 -12.88 -5.50
N ASP A 32 -4.89 -11.69 -5.85
CA ASP A 32 -3.73 -11.52 -6.71
C ASP A 32 -2.44 -11.59 -5.87
N GLU A 33 -1.97 -12.81 -5.64
CA GLU A 33 -0.83 -13.07 -4.75
C GLU A 33 0.45 -12.40 -5.25
N GLU A 34 0.66 -12.33 -6.57
CA GLU A 34 1.81 -11.65 -7.16
C GLU A 34 1.76 -10.14 -6.85
N PHE A 35 0.59 -9.51 -6.99
CA PHE A 35 0.42 -8.10 -6.69
C PHE A 35 0.70 -7.75 -5.22
N PHE A 36 0.36 -8.62 -4.27
CA PHE A 36 0.60 -8.39 -2.85
C PHE A 36 2.01 -8.77 -2.39
N SER A 37 2.72 -9.57 -3.18
CA SER A 37 4.04 -10.08 -2.84
C SER A 37 5.12 -8.99 -2.80
N SER A 38 6.34 -9.42 -2.45
CA SER A 38 7.50 -8.58 -2.61
C SER A 38 7.72 -8.15 -4.05
N SER A 39 7.38 -8.91 -5.10
CA SER A 39 7.54 -8.47 -6.49
C SER A 39 6.42 -7.53 -6.97
N GLY A 40 5.38 -7.32 -6.18
CA GLY A 40 4.24 -6.48 -6.53
C GLY A 40 4.60 -5.01 -6.82
N PRO A 41 3.73 -4.27 -7.55
CA PRO A 41 4.07 -2.96 -8.11
C PRO A 41 4.32 -1.86 -7.07
N VAL A 42 3.67 -1.94 -5.89
CA VAL A 42 3.94 -1.01 -4.78
C VAL A 42 5.28 -1.34 -4.12
N SER A 43 5.52 -2.62 -3.81
CA SER A 43 6.81 -3.11 -3.29
C SER A 43 7.98 -2.77 -4.20
N GLN A 44 7.78 -2.90 -5.52
CA GLN A 44 8.77 -2.53 -6.53
C GLN A 44 9.06 -1.04 -6.50
N TRP A 45 8.03 -0.18 -6.41
CA TRP A 45 8.25 1.27 -6.31
C TRP A 45 9.12 1.64 -5.12
N PHE A 46 8.87 1.04 -3.93
CA PHE A 46 9.70 1.29 -2.75
C PHE A 46 11.15 0.88 -2.98
N ARG A 47 11.41 -0.24 -3.65
CA ARG A 47 12.79 -0.71 -3.89
C ARG A 47 13.51 0.00 -5.03
N THR A 48 12.81 0.42 -6.09
CA THR A 48 13.46 0.97 -7.28
C THR A 48 13.51 2.50 -7.28
N ILE A 49 12.37 3.15 -7.06
CA ILE A 49 12.27 4.61 -7.12
C ILE A 49 12.47 5.18 -5.72
N GLY A 50 11.72 4.66 -4.74
CA GLY A 50 11.72 5.16 -3.38
C GLY A 50 13.09 5.09 -2.70
N ALA A 51 13.70 3.91 -2.70
CA ALA A 51 15.00 3.69 -2.07
C ALA A 51 16.13 4.48 -2.75
N VAL A 52 16.09 4.63 -4.07
CA VAL A 52 17.13 5.34 -4.82
C VAL A 52 17.01 6.85 -4.63
N ARG A 53 15.78 7.40 -4.68
CA ARG A 53 15.57 8.86 -4.71
C ARG A 53 15.28 9.47 -3.34
N TYR A 54 14.65 8.73 -2.44
CA TYR A 54 14.04 9.28 -1.22
C TYR A 54 14.52 8.62 0.07
N SER A 55 15.45 7.66 0.03
CA SER A 55 15.90 6.90 1.21
C SER A 55 16.47 7.74 2.36
N HIS A 56 17.02 8.92 2.05
CA HIS A 56 17.57 9.86 3.03
C HIS A 56 16.50 10.72 3.71
N LEU A 57 15.23 10.63 3.30
CA LEU A 57 14.12 11.42 3.83
C LEU A 57 13.35 10.64 4.90
N ALA A 58 13.01 11.31 6.00
CA ALA A 58 12.26 10.70 7.10
C ALA A 58 10.87 10.20 6.65
N GLU A 59 10.22 10.93 5.73
CA GLU A 59 8.94 10.55 5.15
C GLU A 59 9.00 9.19 4.47
N TYR A 60 10.08 8.90 3.73
CA TYR A 60 10.25 7.62 3.05
C TYR A 60 10.33 6.45 4.04
N SER A 61 11.10 6.60 5.12
CA SER A 61 11.20 5.58 6.17
C SER A 61 9.83 5.32 6.81
N ALA A 62 9.08 6.37 7.12
CA ALA A 62 7.73 6.27 7.63
C ALA A 62 6.77 5.59 6.63
N MET A 63 6.85 5.96 5.35
CA MET A 63 6.06 5.34 4.28
C MET A 63 6.35 3.84 4.16
N ALA A 64 7.62 3.44 4.19
CA ALA A 64 8.03 2.04 4.07
C ALA A 64 7.52 1.21 5.25
N LYS A 65 7.56 1.76 6.47
CA LYS A 65 7.00 1.11 7.66
C LYS A 65 5.50 0.89 7.53
N ILE A 66 4.74 1.93 7.16
CA ILE A 66 3.28 1.85 7.01
C ILE A 66 2.91 0.89 5.88
N PHE A 67 3.66 0.88 4.77
CA PHE A 67 3.39 -0.04 3.67
C PHE A 67 3.62 -1.50 4.08
N LYS A 68 4.67 -1.81 4.86
CA LYS A 68 4.88 -3.16 5.39
C LYS A 68 3.74 -3.61 6.30
N GLU A 69 3.24 -2.71 7.16
CA GLU A 69 2.08 -2.96 8.01
C GLU A 69 0.80 -3.19 7.18
N LEU A 70 0.61 -2.40 6.12
CA LEU A 70 -0.49 -2.55 5.17
C LEU A 70 -0.46 -3.92 4.47
N GLN A 71 0.71 -4.39 4.02
CA GLN A 71 0.86 -5.72 3.42
C GLN A 71 0.57 -6.84 4.41
N THR A 72 1.06 -6.71 5.65
CA THR A 72 0.84 -7.71 6.70
C THR A 72 -0.63 -7.80 7.05
N THR A 73 -1.29 -6.65 7.20
CA THR A 73 -2.74 -6.56 7.43
C THR A 73 -3.50 -7.18 6.26
N ALA A 74 -3.16 -6.85 5.01
CA ALA A 74 -3.82 -7.42 3.84
C ALA A 74 -3.73 -8.95 3.79
N ALA A 75 -2.53 -9.50 3.98
CA ALA A 75 -2.31 -10.95 4.02
C ALA A 75 -3.11 -11.60 5.16
N HIS A 76 -3.17 -10.96 6.32
CA HIS A 76 -3.97 -11.44 7.46
C HIS A 76 -5.47 -11.48 7.13
N LEU A 77 -6.05 -10.41 6.58
CA LEU A 77 -7.49 -10.37 6.25
C LEU A 77 -7.87 -11.38 5.17
N ILE A 78 -7.01 -11.54 4.15
CA ILE A 78 -7.21 -12.57 3.11
C ILE A 78 -7.16 -13.97 3.74
N GLY A 79 -6.25 -14.20 4.69
CA GLY A 79 -6.18 -15.44 5.46
C GLY A 79 -7.44 -15.70 6.29
N LEU A 80 -7.94 -14.69 7.02
CA LEU A 80 -9.19 -14.78 7.78
C LEU A 80 -10.36 -15.17 6.87
N TYR A 81 -10.51 -14.47 5.74
CA TYR A 81 -11.57 -14.77 4.77
C TYR A 81 -11.47 -16.21 4.23
N ARG A 82 -10.27 -16.64 3.81
CA ARG A 82 -10.02 -18.02 3.35
C ARG A 82 -10.31 -19.07 4.41
N SER A 83 -10.16 -18.73 5.69
CA SER A 83 -10.46 -19.61 6.83
C SER A 83 -11.94 -19.61 7.26
N GLY A 84 -12.82 -18.90 6.54
CA GLY A 84 -14.25 -18.81 6.84
C GLY A 84 -14.60 -17.74 7.89
N LYS A 85 -13.63 -16.96 8.37
CA LYS A 85 -13.84 -15.88 9.35
C LYS A 85 -14.17 -14.57 8.65
N ILE A 86 -15.33 -14.56 7.99
CA ILE A 86 -15.73 -13.48 7.07
C ILE A 86 -15.92 -12.15 7.81
N GLU A 87 -16.62 -12.16 8.95
CA GLU A 87 -16.91 -10.94 9.72
C GLU A 87 -15.61 -10.26 10.18
N GLU A 88 -14.69 -11.03 10.76
CA GLU A 88 -13.38 -10.54 11.21
C GLU A 88 -12.55 -9.95 10.06
N ALA A 89 -12.64 -10.57 8.87
CA ALA A 89 -11.97 -10.06 7.67
C ALA A 89 -12.60 -8.73 7.21
N HIS A 90 -13.92 -8.61 7.26
CA HIS A 90 -14.67 -7.42 6.87
C HIS A 90 -14.44 -6.26 7.83
N GLU A 91 -14.57 -6.50 9.14
CA GLU A 91 -14.26 -5.52 10.18
C GLU A 91 -12.83 -5.02 10.07
N GLY A 92 -11.88 -5.91 9.74
CA GLY A 92 -10.49 -5.58 9.57
C GLY A 92 -10.19 -4.65 8.38
N LEU A 93 -11.08 -4.53 7.39
CA LEU A 93 -10.90 -3.61 6.25
C LEU A 93 -10.76 -2.15 6.70
N GLN A 94 -11.33 -1.78 7.85
CA GLN A 94 -11.13 -0.44 8.43
C GLN A 94 -9.65 -0.11 8.68
N ASN A 95 -8.83 -1.13 9.01
CA ASN A 95 -7.41 -0.96 9.25
C ASN A 95 -6.65 -0.72 7.94
N ILE A 96 -7.06 -1.39 6.85
CA ILE A 96 -6.54 -1.13 5.50
C ILE A 96 -6.81 0.31 5.09
N ASP A 97 -8.02 0.82 5.33
CA ASP A 97 -8.38 2.19 5.00
C ASP A 97 -7.57 3.21 5.83
N LYS A 98 -7.45 3.01 7.15
CA LYS A 98 -6.62 3.85 8.04
C LYS A 98 -5.16 3.90 7.60
N LEU A 99 -4.52 2.75 7.38
CA LEU A 99 -3.12 2.66 6.96
C LEU A 99 -2.89 3.30 5.59
N SER A 100 -3.81 3.09 4.66
CA SER A 100 -3.73 3.68 3.32
C SER A 100 -3.89 5.20 3.33
N GLU A 101 -4.75 5.72 4.20
CA GLU A 101 -4.90 7.16 4.40
C GLU A 101 -3.64 7.77 4.99
N GLN A 102 -3.07 7.16 6.03
CA GLN A 102 -1.80 7.59 6.62
C GLN A 102 -0.67 7.60 5.57
N LEU A 103 -0.57 6.54 4.77
CA LEU A 103 0.42 6.47 3.70
C LEU A 103 0.19 7.56 2.64
N THR A 104 -1.06 7.83 2.27
CA THR A 104 -1.40 8.89 1.30
C THR A 104 -1.01 10.27 1.83
N ARG A 105 -1.23 10.53 3.12
CA ARG A 105 -0.80 11.78 3.78
C ARG A 105 0.72 11.94 3.75
N LEU A 106 1.48 10.88 4.00
CA LEU A 106 2.95 10.92 3.90
C LEU A 106 3.44 11.17 2.47
N ILE A 107 2.79 10.55 1.47
CA ILE A 107 3.12 10.81 0.06
C ILE A 107 2.88 12.29 -0.28
N SER A 108 1.79 12.88 0.21
CA SER A 108 1.52 14.31 0.01
C SER A 108 2.52 15.20 0.75
N ALA A 109 2.93 14.85 1.97
CA ALA A 109 3.97 15.58 2.68
C ALA A 109 5.32 15.52 1.94
N LEU A 110 5.67 14.35 1.40
CA LEU A 110 6.86 14.17 0.57
C LEU A 110 6.78 15.00 -0.72
N GLU A 111 5.62 15.04 -1.39
CA GLU A 111 5.41 15.85 -2.59
C GLU A 111 5.59 17.35 -2.30
N VAL A 112 5.02 17.86 -1.20
CA VAL A 112 5.16 19.27 -0.79
C VAL A 112 6.61 19.63 -0.46
N ARG A 113 7.42 18.69 0.05
CA ARG A 113 8.85 18.93 0.28
C ARG A 113 9.67 18.98 -1.01
N LEU A 114 9.23 18.32 -2.07
CA LEU A 114 9.98 18.14 -3.32
C LEU A 114 9.57 19.13 -4.43
N VAL A 115 8.50 19.91 -4.23
CA VAL A 115 7.92 20.88 -5.17
C VAL A 115 8.06 22.27 -4.58
#